data_AF-A0A967WPL9-F1
#
_entry.id   AF-A0A967WPL9-F1
#
_cell.length_a   1.000
_cell.length_b   1.000
_cell.length_c   1.000
_cell.angle_alpha   90.00
_cell.angle_beta   90.00
_cell.angle_gamma   90.00
#
_symmetry.space_group_name_H-M   'P 1'
#
loop_
_entity.id
_entity.type
_entity.pdbx_description
1 polymer ?
#
loop_
_entity_poly.entity_id
_entity_poly.type
_entity_poly.pdbx_seq_one_letter_code
_entity_poly.pdbx_strand_id
1 'polypeptide(L)' 'VVMLQEVDTGRPTSYMIDNALWLARRLDMKEVYLPTLEHLTGIALLSRYPILDTDTLLLPSELEQTGIIWAELDVGGEPV' A
#
# COMPACT_ATOMS: atom_id res chain seq x y z
N VAL A 1 -9.55 -3.60 -6.40
CA VAL A 1 -8.73 -3.00 -5.34
C VAL A 1 -8.30 -4.11 -4.40
N VAL A 2 -7.05 -4.09 -3.94
CA VAL A 2 -6.52 -5.02 -2.94
C VAL A 2 -5.83 -4.20 -1.87
N MET A 3 -6.18 -4.42 -0.60
CA MET A 3 -5.50 -3.81 0.54
C MET A 3 -4.58 -4.85 1.18
N LEU A 4 -3.35 -4.46 1.45
CA LEU A 4 -2.31 -5.33 1.98
C LEU A 4 -1.80 -4.78 3.31
N GLN A 5 -1.62 -5.69 4.27
CA GLN A 5 -1.05 -5.44 5.58
C GLN A 5 0.31 -6.15 5.69
N GLU A 6 1.20 -5.66 6.55
CA GLU A 6 2.52 -6.24 6.81
C GLU A 6 3.35 -6.44 5.52
N VAL A 7 3.39 -5.40 4.70
CA VAL A 7 4.03 -5.40 3.38
C VAL A 7 5.50 -5.03 3.52
N ASP A 8 6.36 -6.03 3.34
CA ASP A 8 7.81 -5.86 3.33
C ASP A 8 8.29 -5.06 2.10
N THR A 9 9.23 -4.15 2.32
CA THR A 9 9.97 -3.42 1.30
C THR A 9 11.47 -3.58 1.53
N GLY A 10 12.03 -4.71 1.07
CA GLY A 10 13.47 -4.96 1.22
C GLY A 10 13.87 -5.67 2.52
N ARG A 11 12.98 -6.44 3.16
CA ARG A 11 13.35 -7.31 4.29
C ARG A 11 13.90 -8.66 3.81
N PRO A 12 14.91 -9.25 4.50
CA PRO A 12 15.45 -10.55 4.13
C PRO A 12 14.43 -11.69 4.13
N THR A 13 13.40 -11.59 4.99
CA THR A 13 12.25 -12.51 5.06
C THR A 13 11.46 -12.57 3.75
N SER A 14 11.47 -11.48 2.99
CA SER A 14 10.86 -11.35 1.67
C SER A 14 11.91 -11.33 0.55
N TYR A 15 13.08 -11.97 0.75
CA TYR A 15 14.17 -12.01 -0.23
C TYR A 15 14.64 -10.63 -0.71
N MET A 16 14.52 -9.61 0.15
CA MET A 16 14.82 -8.21 -0.16
C MET A 16 13.98 -7.64 -1.32
N ILE A 17 12.83 -8.26 -1.62
CA ILE A 17 11.91 -7.80 -2.65
C ILE A 17 11.00 -6.70 -2.07
N ASP A 18 10.60 -5.76 -2.91
CA ASP A 18 9.48 -4.87 -2.65
C ASP A 18 8.18 -5.61 -2.97
N ASN A 19 7.47 -6.06 -1.94
CA ASN A 19 6.29 -6.90 -2.10
C ASN A 19 5.14 -6.15 -2.80
N ALA A 20 4.96 -4.87 -2.50
CA ALA A 20 3.92 -4.04 -3.10
C ALA A 20 4.14 -3.91 -4.61
N LEU A 21 5.33 -3.44 -5.01
CA LEU A 21 5.70 -3.24 -6.41
C LEU A 21 5.69 -4.56 -7.18
N TRP A 22 6.21 -5.64 -6.59
CA TRP A 22 6.26 -6.96 -7.21
C TRP A 22 4.86 -7.51 -7.51
N LEU A 23 3.92 -7.35 -6.59
CA LEU A 23 2.54 -7.84 -6.73
C LEU A 23 1.72 -6.95 -7.67
N ALA A 24 1.86 -5.63 -7.55
CA ALA A 24 1.21 -4.66 -8.42
C ALA A 24 1.52 -4.93 -9.90
N ARG A 25 2.80 -5.14 -10.23
CA ARG A 25 3.24 -5.50 -11.60
C ARG A 25 2.65 -6.81 -12.09
N ARG A 26 2.44 -7.80 -11.22
CA ARG A 26 1.85 -9.10 -11.61
C ARG A 26 0.36 -9.04 -11.84
N LEU A 27 -0.33 -8.16 -11.12
CA LEU A 27 -1.78 -7.97 -11.23
C LEU A 27 -2.18 -6.91 -12.25
N ASP A 28 -1.19 -6.26 -12.87
CA ASP A 28 -1.35 -5.08 -13.72
C ASP A 28 -2.13 -3.97 -12.99
N MET A 29 -1.60 -3.57 -11.84
CA MET A 29 -2.18 -2.59 -10.92
C MET A 29 -1.15 -1.50 -10.56
N LYS A 30 -1.65 -0.34 -10.15
CA LYS A 30 -0.90 0.72 -9.47
C LYS A 30 -0.85 0.46 -7.97
N GLU A 31 0.22 0.86 -7.31
CA GLU A 31 0.39 0.76 -5.87
C GLU A 31 0.50 2.13 -5.17
N VAL A 32 -0.02 2.19 -3.95
CA VAL A 32 0.24 3.23 -2.95
C VAL A 32 0.79 2.50 -1.72
N TYR A 33 1.92 2.96 -1.20
CA TYR A 33 2.59 2.32 -0.08
C TYR A 33 2.78 3.32 1.07
N LEU A 34 2.43 2.90 2.28
CA LEU A 34 2.71 3.63 3.52
C LEU A 34 3.68 2.80 4.38
N PRO A 35 4.95 3.23 4.53
CA PRO A 35 5.86 2.60 5.48
C PRO A 35 5.38 2.87 6.91
N THR A 36 5.36 1.84 7.76
CA THR A 36 4.96 2.00 9.17
C THR A 36 6.10 1.70 10.14
N LEU A 37 6.96 0.72 9.85
CA LEU A 37 8.07 0.35 10.73
C LEU A 37 9.39 0.40 9.96
N GLU A 38 10.27 1.33 10.39
CA GLU A 38 11.65 1.50 9.89
C GLU A 38 11.80 1.60 8.37
N HIS A 39 10.73 1.95 7.65
CA HIS A 39 10.66 1.88 6.18
C HIS A 39 10.92 0.48 5.59
N LEU A 40 10.80 -0.57 6.40
CA LEU A 40 11.04 -1.95 6.01
C LEU A 40 9.75 -2.77 5.91
N THR A 41 8.72 -2.40 6.66
CA THR A 41 7.37 -2.95 6.53
C THR A 41 6.31 -1.86 6.68
N GLY A 42 5.14 -2.11 6.13
CA GLY A 42 4.08 -1.13 6.03
C GLY A 42 2.77 -1.71 5.51
N ILE A 43 1.94 -0.85 4.95
CA ILE A 43 0.67 -1.22 4.33
C ILE A 43 0.64 -0.73 2.88
N ALA A 44 -0.14 -1.38 2.03
CA ALA A 44 -0.26 -0.98 0.64
C ALA A 44 -1.70 -1.09 0.12
N LEU A 45 -2.02 -0.23 -0.84
CA LEU A 45 -3.23 -0.30 -1.66
C LEU A 45 -2.82 -0.58 -3.10
N LEU A 46 -3.41 -1.60 -3.71
CA LEU A 46 -3.27 -1.90 -5.13
C LEU A 46 -4.58 -1.65 -5.86
N SER A 47 -4.54 -0.93 -6.98
CA SER A 47 -5.72 -0.63 -7.80
C SER A 47 -5.47 -0.84 -9.28
N ARG A 48 -6.43 -1.48 -9.96
CA ARG A 48 -6.55 -1.48 -11.43
C ARG A 48 -7.27 -0.22 -11.94
N TYR A 49 -8.10 0.38 -11.09
CA TYR A 49 -8.78 1.63 -11.40
C TYR A 49 -7.81 2.81 -11.27
N PRO A 50 -7.94 3.86 -12.10
CA PRO A 50 -7.19 5.10 -11.91
C PRO A 50 -7.39 5.62 -10.49
N ILE A 51 -6.28 6.04 -9.87
CA ILE A 51 -6.27 6.65 -8.56
C ILE A 51 -6.33 8.16 -8.78
N LEU A 52 -7.39 8.80 -8.30
CA LEU A 52 -7.65 10.24 -8.48
C LEU A 52 -6.98 11.07 -7.39
N ASP A 53 -7.08 10.59 -6.15
CA ASP A 53 -6.43 11.19 -4.99
C ASP A 53 -6.04 10.11 -3.96
N THR A 54 -5.07 10.41 -3.12
CA THR A 54 -4.62 9.52 -2.05
C THR A 54 -4.12 10.31 -0.87
N ASP A 55 -4.41 9.82 0.32
CA ASP A 55 -3.79 10.32 1.54
C ASP A 55 -3.36 9.16 2.44
N THR A 56 -2.38 9.43 3.29
CA THR A 56 -1.83 8.46 4.21
C THR A 56 -1.63 9.08 5.57
N LEU A 57 -1.95 8.32 6.61
CA LEU A 57 -1.80 8.80 7.98
C LEU A 57 -1.25 7.68 8.87
N LEU A 58 -0.19 7.98 9.60
CA LEU A 58 0.25 7.15 10.70
C LEU A 58 -0.73 7.29 11.87
N LEU A 59 -1.20 6.15 12.39
CA LEU A 59 -2.15 6.13 13.50
C LEU A 59 -1.40 6.10 14.84
N PRO A 60 -1.97 6.67 15.92
CA PRO A 60 -1.44 6.48 17.26
C PRO A 60 -1.30 4.99 17.58
N SER A 61 -0.15 4.57 18.11
CA SER A 61 0.11 3.19 18.51
C SER A 61 0.95 3.15 19.79
N GLU A 62 0.69 2.14 20.62
CA GLU A 62 1.46 1.82 21.84
C GLU A 62 2.54 0.75 21.57
N LEU A 63 2.41 0.00 20.47
CA LEU A 63 3.31 -1.09 20.09
C LEU A 63 3.94 -0.79 18.73
N GLU A 64 3.79 -1.68 17.76
CA GLU A 64 4.25 -1.45 16.41
C GLU A 64 3.43 -0.33 15.75
N GLN A 65 4.13 0.60 15.11
CA GLN A 65 3.52 1.69 14.38
C GLN A 65 2.65 1.12 13.24
N THR A 66 1.46 1.68 13.07
CA THR A 66 0.54 1.34 11.98
C THR A 66 0.02 2.61 11.29
N GLY A 67 -0.78 2.46 10.26
CA GLY A 67 -1.32 3.59 9.50
C GLY A 67 -2.59 3.23 8.75
N ILE A 68 -3.08 4.21 8.00
CA ILE A 68 -4.20 4.07 7.09
C ILE A 68 -3.83 4.70 5.74
N ILE A 69 -4.28 4.06 4.66
CA ILE A 69 -4.28 4.62 3.32
C ILE A 69 -5.73 4.89 2.96
N TRP A 70 -6.01 6.12 2.54
CA TRP A 70 -7.25 6.49 1.87
C TRP A 70 -6.94 6.78 0.40
N ALA A 71 -7.86 6.42 -0.49
CA ALA A 71 -7.75 6.73 -1.91
C ALA A 71 -9.14 6.95 -2.50
N GLU A 72 -9.23 7.91 -3.40
CA GLU A 72 -10.37 8.12 -4.29
C GLU A 72 -10.05 7.50 -5.65
N LEU A 73 -10.94 6.65 -6.15
CA LEU A 73 -10.74 5.88 -7.37
C LEU A 73 -11.78 6.24 -8.43
N ASP A 74 -11.36 6.27 -9.70
CA ASP A 74 -12.30 6.34 -10.82
C ASP A 74 -12.82 4.93 -11.17
N VAL A 75 -14.07 4.64 -10.83
CA VAL A 75 -14.73 3.37 -11.14
C VAL A 75 -15.77 3.58 -12.24
N GLY A 76 -15.29 3.62 -13.49
CA GLY A 76 -16.17 3.71 -14.66
C GLY A 76 -16.72 5.11 -14.93
N GLY A 77 -15.96 6.15 -14.58
CA GLY A 77 -16.30 7.56 -14.73
C GLY A 77 -16.86 8.19 -13.44
N GLU A 78 -16.94 7.43 -12.35
CA GLU A 78 -17.48 7.89 -11.07
C GLU A 78 -16.41 7.78 -9.96
N PRO A 79 -16.18 8.85 -9.17
CA PRO A 79 -15.26 8.80 -8.03
C PRO A 79 -15.86 8.01 -6.86
N VAL A 80 -15.08 7.08 -6.29
CA VAL A 80 -15.43 6.21 -5.15
C VAL A 80 -14.32 6.20 -4.11
#